data_AF-A0A661G397-F1
#
_entry.id   AF-A0A661G397-F1
#
_cell.length_a   1.000
_cell.length_b   1.000
_cell.length_c   1.000
_cell.angle_alpha   90.00
_cell.angle_beta   90.00
_cell.angle_gamma   90.00
#
_symmetry.space_group_name_H-M   'P 1'
#
loop_
_entity.id
_entity.type
_entity.pdbx_description
1 polymer ?
#
loop_
_entity_poly.entity_id
_entity_poly.type
_entity_poly.pdbx_seq_one_letter_code
_entity_poly.pdbx_strand_id
1 'polypeptide(L)'
;MIHSIPSPTSALTLQNRAHRAFAAIIIMLVLAGCASLPKEIDKTPSYAIEDTRETELGSLFADQAAANPGLSGLYLLNSGLEAIGARIYLADTAERSIDAQYYFIVGDTTGHVFIQALLAAADRGVRVRLLIDDIQAVNHDPGLAALDSHPNFEVRVFNPFANRGFKWLDFMVDFG
;
A
#
# COMPACT_ATOMS: atom_id res chain seq x y z
N MET A 1 -73.03 8.18 -0.63
CA MET A 1 -71.58 8.09 -0.39
C MET A 1 -70.91 8.93 -1.47
N ILE A 2 -70.66 10.22 -1.19
CA ILE A 2 -70.10 11.18 -2.16
C ILE A 2 -68.60 11.24 -1.91
N HIS A 3 -67.80 10.73 -2.86
CA HIS A 3 -66.35 10.85 -2.83
C HIS A 3 -65.97 12.30 -3.13
N SER A 4 -65.48 13.01 -2.11
CA SER A 4 -64.94 14.37 -2.24
C SER A 4 -63.66 14.34 -3.08
N ILE A 5 -63.72 14.88 -4.30
CA ILE A 5 -62.54 15.09 -5.14
C ILE A 5 -61.74 16.26 -4.56
N PRO A 6 -60.44 16.11 -4.24
CA PRO A 6 -59.64 17.20 -3.71
C PRO A 6 -59.56 18.36 -4.69
N SER A 7 -59.70 19.59 -4.17
CA SER A 7 -59.66 20.83 -4.98
C SER A 7 -58.26 21.07 -5.54
N PRO A 8 -58.12 21.62 -6.76
CA PRO A 8 -56.84 21.75 -7.48
C PRO A 8 -55.76 22.52 -6.72
N THR A 9 -56.15 23.42 -5.82
CA THR A 9 -55.26 24.17 -4.92
C THR A 9 -54.56 23.30 -3.88
N SER A 10 -55.21 22.24 -3.38
CA SER A 10 -54.61 21.32 -2.39
C SER A 10 -53.47 20.49 -2.99
N ALA A 11 -53.61 20.04 -4.25
CA ALA A 11 -52.61 19.28 -4.97
C ALA A 11 -51.35 20.11 -5.28
N LEU A 12 -51.52 21.38 -5.68
CA LEU A 12 -50.42 22.31 -5.95
C LEU A 12 -49.54 22.60 -4.72
N THR A 13 -50.15 22.72 -3.53
CA THR A 13 -49.41 22.97 -2.28
C THR A 13 -48.59 21.76 -1.80
N LEU A 14 -49.10 20.54 -2.02
CA LEU A 14 -48.41 19.30 -1.69
C LEU A 14 -47.20 19.08 -2.61
N GLN A 15 -47.37 19.39 -3.90
CA GLN A 15 -46.30 19.29 -4.90
C GLN A 15 -45.16 20.27 -4.64
N ASN A 16 -45.47 21.51 -4.23
CA ASN A 16 -44.45 22.48 -3.81
C ASN A 16 -43.70 22.07 -2.54
N ARG A 17 -44.36 21.39 -1.59
CA ARG A 17 -43.69 20.83 -0.40
C ARG A 17 -42.74 19.69 -0.76
N ALA A 18 -43.16 18.80 -1.66
CA ALA A 18 -42.32 17.71 -2.15
C ALA A 18 -41.08 18.22 -2.89
N HIS A 19 -41.23 19.23 -3.76
CA HIS A 19 -40.09 19.84 -4.47
C HIS A 19 -39.09 20.54 -3.53
N ARG A 20 -39.57 21.22 -2.48
CA ARG A 20 -38.70 21.86 -1.48
C ARG A 20 -37.95 20.83 -0.62
N ALA A 21 -38.61 19.74 -0.23
CA ALA A 21 -37.97 18.63 0.48
C ALA A 21 -36.90 17.95 -0.39
N PHE A 22 -37.21 17.70 -1.66
CA PHE A 22 -36.28 17.12 -2.62
C PHE A 22 -35.07 18.03 -2.87
N ALA A 23 -35.28 19.34 -3.06
CA ALA A 23 -34.20 20.31 -3.19
C ALA A 23 -33.32 20.38 -1.92
N ALA A 24 -33.92 20.31 -0.72
CA ALA A 24 -33.17 20.29 0.52
C ALA A 24 -32.31 19.02 0.68
N ILE A 25 -32.81 17.86 0.24
CA ILE A 25 -32.05 16.60 0.21
C ILE A 25 -30.88 16.70 -0.77
N ILE A 26 -31.10 17.22 -1.98
CA ILE A 26 -30.01 17.43 -2.95
C ILE A 26 -28.96 18.40 -2.39
N ILE A 27 -29.37 19.51 -1.77
CA ILE A 27 -28.45 20.46 -1.16
C ILE A 27 -27.64 19.79 -0.03
N MET A 28 -28.27 18.98 0.82
CA MET A 28 -27.55 18.21 1.85
C MET A 28 -26.55 17.22 1.25
N LEU A 29 -26.92 16.52 0.16
CA LEU A 29 -26.02 15.60 -0.53
C LEU A 29 -24.83 16.32 -1.18
N VAL A 30 -25.06 17.49 -1.78
CA VAL A 30 -24.00 18.32 -2.37
C VAL A 30 -23.08 18.88 -1.29
N LEU A 31 -23.62 19.31 -0.15
CA LEU A 31 -22.82 19.80 0.99
C LEU A 31 -22.05 18.68 1.70
N ALA A 32 -22.50 17.42 1.63
CA ALA A 32 -21.78 16.27 2.15
C ALA A 32 -20.58 15.84 1.27
N GLY A 33 -20.49 16.33 0.03
CA GLY A 33 -19.42 15.98 -0.93
C GLY A 33 -18.07 16.68 -0.72
N CYS A 34 -17.94 17.58 0.26
CA CYS A 34 -16.69 18.31 0.51
C CYS A 34 -15.71 17.60 1.46
N ALA A 35 -15.83 16.29 1.66
CA ALA A 35 -14.82 15.50 2.35
C ALA A 35 -13.62 15.28 1.43
N SER A 36 -12.72 16.26 1.34
CA SER A 36 -11.43 16.08 0.67
C SER A 36 -10.63 15.00 1.37
N LEU A 37 -9.99 14.11 0.59
CA LEU A 37 -9.03 13.13 1.08
C LEU A 37 -7.99 13.81 2.01
N PRO A 38 -7.50 13.13 3.07
CA PRO A 38 -6.49 13.70 3.95
C PRO A 38 -5.30 14.23 3.14
N LYS A 39 -4.81 15.40 3.55
CA LYS A 39 -3.72 16.14 2.93
C LYS A 39 -2.48 15.24 2.78
N GLU A 40 -1.82 15.36 1.63
CA GLU A 40 -0.57 14.70 1.29
C GLU A 40 0.38 14.68 2.49
N ILE A 41 0.69 13.49 2.99
CA ILE A 41 1.58 13.30 4.13
C ILE A 41 3.00 13.61 3.65
N ASP A 42 3.71 14.49 4.36
CA ASP A 42 5.13 14.76 4.07
C ASP A 42 5.93 13.46 4.22
N LYS A 43 6.32 12.87 3.08
CA LYS A 43 7.11 11.64 3.02
C LYS A 43 8.58 11.99 3.16
N THR A 44 9.24 11.46 4.19
CA THR A 44 10.71 11.58 4.30
C THR A 44 11.35 10.69 3.21
N PRO A 45 12.14 11.24 2.27
CA PRO A 45 12.85 10.44 1.28
C PRO A 45 13.84 9.49 1.95
N SER A 46 14.06 8.33 1.33
CA SER A 46 15.00 7.33 1.83
C SER A 46 15.70 6.70 0.62
N TYR A 47 17.03 6.54 0.67
CA TYR A 47 17.87 6.14 -0.46
C TYR A 47 18.58 4.81 -0.18
N ALA A 48 18.90 4.06 -1.23
CA ALA A 48 19.69 2.83 -1.13
C ALA A 48 21.11 3.12 -0.62
N ILE A 49 21.71 2.15 0.09
CA ILE A 49 23.12 2.25 0.49
C ILE A 49 24.00 1.85 -0.68
N GLU A 50 24.92 2.72 -1.08
CA GLU A 50 25.83 2.49 -2.20
C GLU A 50 27.20 1.92 -1.77
N ASP A 51 27.59 2.12 -0.51
CA ASP A 51 28.87 1.64 0.02
C ASP A 51 28.79 0.17 0.47
N THR A 52 28.80 -0.73 -0.51
CA THR A 52 28.61 -2.18 -0.30
C THR A 52 29.78 -3.04 -0.78
N ARG A 53 30.86 -2.43 -1.30
CA ARG A 53 31.99 -3.17 -1.91
C ARG A 53 32.73 -4.10 -0.94
N GLU A 54 32.67 -3.80 0.36
CA GLU A 54 33.34 -4.58 1.41
C GLU A 54 32.49 -5.73 1.97
N THR A 55 31.23 -5.86 1.55
CA THR A 55 30.39 -6.99 1.98
C THR A 55 30.76 -8.26 1.22
N GLU A 56 30.38 -9.43 1.74
CA GLU A 56 30.54 -10.72 1.08
C GLU A 56 29.94 -10.68 -0.32
N LEU A 57 28.67 -10.27 -0.46
CA LEU A 57 28.00 -10.13 -1.75
C LEU A 57 28.67 -9.07 -2.66
N GLY A 58 29.13 -7.96 -2.10
CA GLY A 58 29.81 -6.91 -2.86
C GLY A 58 31.15 -7.38 -3.42
N SER A 59 31.91 -8.11 -2.61
CA SER A 59 33.20 -8.69 -3.02
C SER A 59 33.05 -9.80 -4.04
N LEU A 60 32.00 -10.62 -3.93
CA LEU A 60 31.71 -11.72 -4.84
C LEU A 60 31.47 -11.26 -6.28
N PHE A 61 30.88 -10.07 -6.46
CA PHE A 61 30.56 -9.49 -7.77
C PHE A 61 31.46 -8.30 -8.16
N ALA A 62 32.55 -8.05 -7.42
CA ALA A 62 33.40 -6.88 -7.62
C ALA A 62 34.00 -6.81 -9.03
N ASP A 63 34.49 -7.94 -9.56
CA ASP A 63 35.09 -8.01 -10.90
C ASP A 63 34.05 -7.74 -11.99
N GLN A 64 32.85 -8.32 -11.87
CA GLN A 64 31.76 -8.11 -12.82
C GLN A 64 31.26 -6.65 -12.80
N ALA A 65 31.15 -6.06 -11.61
CA ALA A 65 30.78 -4.65 -11.45
C ALA A 65 31.85 -3.72 -12.05
N ALA A 66 33.14 -4.01 -11.83
CA ALA A 66 34.24 -3.24 -12.40
C ALA A 66 34.30 -3.33 -13.93
N ALA A 67 33.98 -4.50 -14.49
CA ALA A 67 33.92 -4.71 -15.95
C ALA A 67 32.72 -4.02 -16.61
N ASN A 68 31.67 -3.66 -15.86
CA ASN A 68 30.41 -3.12 -16.38
C ASN A 68 29.96 -1.85 -15.62
N PRO A 69 30.73 -0.75 -15.67
CA PRO A 69 30.45 0.45 -14.88
C PRO A 69 29.10 1.09 -15.26
N GLY A 70 28.32 1.45 -14.24
CA GLY A 70 27.01 2.11 -14.41
C GLY A 70 25.88 1.17 -14.87
N LEU A 71 26.13 -0.14 -14.96
CA LEU A 71 25.13 -1.13 -15.33
C LEU A 71 24.75 -2.00 -14.13
N SER A 72 23.50 -2.49 -14.13
CA SER A 72 23.03 -3.47 -13.15
C SER A 72 23.19 -4.89 -13.67
N GLY A 73 23.58 -5.80 -12.77
CA GLY A 73 23.54 -7.24 -13.03
C GLY A 73 22.12 -7.80 -12.90
N LEU A 74 21.76 -8.75 -13.75
CA LEU A 74 20.46 -9.44 -13.72
C LEU A 74 20.67 -10.94 -13.86
N TYR A 75 19.95 -11.71 -13.04
CA TYR A 75 19.90 -13.16 -13.13
C TYR A 75 18.43 -13.61 -13.16
N LEU A 76 18.06 -14.40 -14.18
CA LEU A 76 16.69 -14.85 -14.38
C LEU A 76 16.42 -16.12 -13.58
N LEU A 77 15.35 -16.12 -12.79
CA LEU A 77 14.88 -17.26 -12.00
C LEU A 77 13.53 -17.69 -12.55
N ASN A 78 13.48 -18.90 -13.13
CA ASN A 78 12.30 -19.42 -13.83
C ASN A 78 11.45 -20.37 -12.97
N SER A 79 11.85 -20.59 -11.71
CA SER A 79 11.15 -21.43 -10.74
C SER A 79 10.75 -20.62 -9.52
N GLY A 80 9.50 -20.74 -9.09
CA GLY A 80 9.03 -20.11 -7.85
C GLY A 80 9.81 -20.59 -6.62
N LEU A 81 10.24 -21.86 -6.60
CA LEU A 81 11.02 -22.43 -5.50
C LEU A 81 12.44 -21.86 -5.46
N GLU A 82 13.09 -21.72 -6.62
CA GLU A 82 14.41 -21.07 -6.70
C GLU A 82 14.31 -19.58 -6.34
N ALA A 83 13.23 -18.93 -6.79
CA ALA A 83 12.97 -17.53 -6.53
C ALA A 83 12.80 -17.22 -5.03
N ILE A 84 12.06 -18.05 -4.28
CA ILE A 84 11.96 -17.88 -2.84
C ILE A 84 13.26 -18.26 -2.12
N GLY A 85 13.94 -19.32 -2.56
CA GLY A 85 15.24 -19.72 -2.01
C GLY A 85 16.30 -18.63 -2.15
N ALA A 86 16.39 -18.00 -3.33
CA ALA A 86 17.30 -16.88 -3.57
C ALA A 86 16.98 -15.67 -2.67
N ARG A 87 15.70 -15.35 -2.45
CA ARG A 87 15.29 -14.25 -1.56
C ARG A 87 15.69 -14.49 -0.12
N ILE A 88 15.48 -15.72 0.38
CA ILE A 88 15.88 -16.10 1.75
C ILE A 88 17.40 -16.04 1.86
N TYR A 89 18.13 -16.64 0.91
CA TYR A 89 19.59 -16.62 0.91
C TYR A 89 20.16 -15.19 0.89
N LEU A 90 19.61 -14.31 0.05
CA LEU A 90 20.00 -12.90 0.01
C LEU A 90 19.67 -12.17 1.32
N ALA A 91 18.55 -12.49 1.96
CA ALA A 91 18.21 -11.91 3.25
C ALA A 91 19.15 -12.41 4.37
N ASP A 92 19.52 -13.69 4.35
CA ASP A 92 20.43 -14.31 5.33
C ASP A 92 21.88 -13.79 5.20
N THR A 93 22.32 -13.50 3.97
CA THR A 93 23.67 -13.01 3.66
C THR A 93 23.80 -11.48 3.64
N ALA A 94 22.70 -10.75 3.75
CA ALA A 94 22.75 -9.29 3.77
C ALA A 94 23.50 -8.76 5.00
N GLU A 95 24.37 -7.79 4.76
CA GLU A 95 25.19 -7.14 5.81
C GLU A 95 24.84 -5.67 6.05
N ARG A 96 24.26 -4.96 5.07
CA ARG A 96 24.06 -3.50 5.12
C ARG A 96 22.59 -3.10 5.04
N SER A 97 21.92 -3.46 3.95
CA SER A 97 20.51 -3.14 3.76
C SER A 97 19.80 -4.14 2.86
N ILE A 98 18.49 -4.25 3.05
CA ILE A 98 17.56 -4.92 2.15
C ILE A 98 16.47 -3.93 1.76
N ASP A 99 16.28 -3.74 0.45
CA ASP A 99 15.19 -2.95 -0.10
C ASP A 99 14.24 -3.88 -0.86
N ALA A 100 13.11 -4.20 -0.25
CA ALA A 100 12.10 -5.12 -0.77
C ALA A 100 10.88 -4.34 -1.27
N GLN A 101 10.44 -4.61 -2.51
CA GLN A 101 9.24 -4.00 -3.10
C GLN A 101 8.29 -5.10 -3.56
N TYR A 102 7.07 -5.11 -3.03
CA TYR A 102 6.11 -6.18 -3.27
C TYR A 102 4.71 -5.65 -3.54
N TYR A 103 4.08 -6.19 -4.59
CA TYR A 103 2.66 -5.98 -4.83
C TYR A 103 1.79 -6.73 -3.81
N PHE A 104 2.15 -7.98 -3.48
CA PHE A 104 1.36 -8.80 -2.56
C PHE A 104 2.23 -9.74 -1.74
N ILE A 105 2.02 -9.75 -0.43
CA ILE A 105 2.54 -10.74 0.52
C ILE A 105 1.33 -11.32 1.25
N VAL A 106 1.19 -12.64 1.21
CA VAL A 106 0.04 -13.34 1.80
C VAL A 106 0.43 -13.90 3.15
N GLY A 107 -0.53 -13.99 4.09
CA GLY A 107 -0.33 -14.65 5.39
C GLY A 107 -0.28 -16.18 5.29
N ASP A 108 0.37 -16.72 4.27
CA ASP A 108 0.60 -18.16 4.09
C ASP A 108 2.03 -18.54 4.49
N THR A 109 2.39 -19.81 4.35
CA THR A 109 3.73 -20.31 4.69
C THR A 109 4.83 -19.56 3.93
N THR A 110 4.62 -19.25 2.65
CA THR A 110 5.63 -18.58 1.82
C THR A 110 5.85 -17.14 2.30
N GLY A 111 4.77 -16.41 2.53
CA GLY A 111 4.85 -15.04 3.03
C GLY A 111 5.45 -14.96 4.43
N HIS A 112 5.09 -15.88 5.33
CA HIS A 112 5.69 -15.94 6.66
C HIS A 112 7.19 -16.24 6.61
N VAL A 113 7.62 -17.22 5.81
CA VAL A 113 9.06 -17.52 5.66
C VAL A 113 9.81 -16.32 5.10
N PHE A 114 9.25 -15.63 4.11
CA PHE A 114 9.87 -14.44 3.54
C PHE A 114 10.00 -13.30 4.58
N ILE A 115 8.93 -12.98 5.29
CA ILE A 115 8.94 -11.93 6.33
C ILE A 115 9.88 -12.30 7.48
N GLN A 116 9.93 -13.58 7.89
CA GLN A 116 10.85 -14.05 8.93
C GLN A 116 12.31 -13.86 8.51
N ALA A 117 12.66 -14.15 7.26
CA ALA A 117 14.02 -13.92 6.77
C ALA A 117 14.39 -12.43 6.77
N LEU A 118 13.46 -11.55 6.38
CA LEU A 118 13.66 -10.10 6.47
C LEU A 118 13.81 -9.62 7.92
N LEU A 119 12.96 -10.09 8.83
CA LEU A 119 13.03 -9.73 10.24
C LEU A 119 14.33 -10.22 10.87
N ALA A 120 14.74 -11.46 10.58
CA ALA A 120 16.01 -11.99 11.04
C ALA A 120 17.21 -11.18 10.54
N ALA A 121 17.15 -10.60 9.33
CA ALA A 121 18.17 -9.66 8.87
C ALA A 121 18.15 -8.36 9.68
N ALA A 122 16.97 -7.80 9.94
CA ALA A 122 16.81 -6.60 10.75
C ALA A 122 17.34 -6.79 12.18
N ASP A 123 17.09 -7.96 12.79
CA ASP A 123 17.60 -8.35 14.10
C ASP A 123 19.14 -8.37 14.14
N ARG A 124 19.79 -8.73 13.02
CA ARG A 124 21.26 -8.67 12.88
C ARG A 124 21.82 -7.27 12.67
N GLY A 125 20.96 -6.25 12.55
CA GLY A 125 21.37 -4.86 12.32
C GLY A 125 21.30 -4.42 10.86
N VAL A 126 20.82 -5.26 9.94
CA VAL A 126 20.62 -4.88 8.54
C VAL A 126 19.46 -3.90 8.43
N ARG A 127 19.63 -2.79 7.71
CA ARG A 127 18.53 -1.86 7.46
C ARG A 127 17.56 -2.44 6.43
N VAL A 128 16.37 -2.83 6.85
CA VAL A 128 15.32 -3.38 6.00
C VAL A 128 14.28 -2.31 5.67
N ARG A 129 13.95 -2.15 4.38
CA ARG A 129 12.84 -1.32 3.91
C ARG A 129 11.92 -2.18 3.06
N LEU A 130 10.67 -2.32 3.49
CA LEU A 130 9.62 -3.03 2.77
C LEU A 130 8.60 -2.05 2.22
N LEU A 131 8.52 -1.92 0.90
CA LEU A 131 7.45 -1.20 0.21
C LEU A 131 6.38 -2.19 -0.24
N ILE A 132 5.16 -2.04 0.27
CA ILE A 132 4.02 -2.92 -0.06
C ILE A 132 2.84 -2.13 -0.63
N ASP A 133 2.12 -2.68 -1.59
CA ASP A 133 0.91 -2.08 -2.14
C ASP A 133 -0.33 -2.25 -1.22
N ASP A 134 -1.17 -1.21 -1.08
CA ASP A 134 -2.33 -1.22 -0.18
C ASP A 134 -3.54 -2.04 -0.68
N ILE A 135 -3.55 -2.56 -1.92
CA ILE A 135 -4.70 -3.30 -2.44
C ILE A 135 -5.09 -4.46 -1.50
N GLN A 136 -4.12 -5.09 -0.81
CA GLN A 136 -4.39 -6.15 0.18
C GLN A 136 -3.80 -5.91 1.59
N ALA A 137 -3.12 -4.78 1.86
CA ALA A 137 -2.44 -4.55 3.15
C ALA A 137 -3.39 -4.43 4.37
N VAL A 138 -4.67 -4.11 4.15
CA VAL A 138 -5.68 -3.92 5.22
C VAL A 138 -5.95 -5.18 6.07
N ASN A 139 -5.70 -6.39 5.55
CA ASN A 139 -5.85 -7.63 6.34
C ASN A 139 -4.62 -7.94 7.22
N HIS A 140 -3.54 -7.15 7.13
CA HIS A 140 -2.25 -7.40 7.79
C HIS A 140 -1.80 -6.23 8.68
N ASP A 141 -2.68 -5.28 8.94
CA ASP A 141 -2.38 -4.00 9.61
C ASP A 141 -1.63 -4.14 10.95
N PRO A 142 -1.98 -5.08 11.86
CA PRO A 142 -1.22 -5.25 13.10
C PRO A 142 0.18 -5.85 12.89
N GLY A 143 0.32 -6.76 11.91
CA GLY A 143 1.60 -7.40 11.61
C GLY A 143 2.58 -6.43 10.94
N LEU A 144 2.10 -5.63 10.00
CA LEU A 144 2.90 -4.57 9.36
C LEU A 144 3.31 -3.49 10.36
N ALA A 145 2.40 -3.06 11.25
CA ALA A 145 2.73 -2.11 12.31
C ALA A 145 3.75 -2.68 13.31
N ALA A 146 3.65 -3.97 13.64
CA ALA A 146 4.64 -4.63 14.49
C ALA A 146 6.04 -4.66 13.83
N LEU A 147 6.12 -4.97 12.53
CA LEU A 147 7.37 -4.91 11.79
C LEU A 147 7.95 -3.50 11.78
N ASP A 148 7.14 -2.48 11.47
CA ASP A 148 7.56 -1.08 11.41
C ASP A 148 8.04 -0.52 12.76
N SER A 149 7.63 -1.14 13.86
CA SER A 149 8.10 -0.77 15.20
C SER A 149 9.54 -1.21 15.50
N HIS A 150 10.11 -2.09 14.67
CA HIS A 150 11.49 -2.58 14.83
C HIS A 150 12.50 -1.52 14.36
N PRO A 151 13.56 -1.22 15.13
CA PRO A 151 14.46 -0.07 14.85
C PRO A 151 15.19 -0.13 13.51
N ASN A 152 15.34 -1.33 12.93
CA ASN A 152 15.99 -1.54 11.63
C ASN A 152 15.02 -2.00 10.53
N PHE A 153 13.70 -1.99 10.75
CA PHE A 153 12.72 -2.44 9.78
C PHE A 153 11.69 -1.34 9.53
N GLU A 154 11.69 -0.77 8.33
CA GLU A 154 10.75 0.25 7.89
C GLU A 154 9.74 -0.35 6.92
N VAL A 155 8.45 -0.16 7.17
CA VAL A 155 7.36 -0.54 6.26
C VAL A 155 6.76 0.72 5.65
N ARG A 156 6.74 0.79 4.32
CA ARG A 156 6.05 1.85 3.59
C ARG A 156 4.94 1.26 2.73
N VAL A 157 3.80 1.94 2.69
CA VAL A 157 2.66 1.54 1.88
C VAL A 157 2.58 2.40 0.62
N PHE A 158 2.59 1.76 -0.53
CA PHE A 158 2.32 2.36 -1.83
C PHE A 158 0.82 2.32 -2.12
N ASN A 159 0.32 3.38 -2.75
CA ASN A 159 -1.09 3.52 -3.13
C ASN A 159 -2.11 3.35 -1.98
N PRO A 160 -2.00 4.11 -0.87
CA PRO A 160 -2.90 3.96 0.27
C PRO A 160 -4.34 4.40 -0.06
N PHE A 161 -5.30 3.50 0.12
CA PHE A 161 -6.73 3.80 0.03
C PHE A 161 -7.19 4.54 1.30
N ALA A 162 -7.90 5.65 1.11
CA ALA A 162 -8.37 6.48 2.21
C ALA A 162 -9.46 5.79 3.05
N ASN A 163 -10.35 5.03 2.39
CA ASN A 163 -11.45 4.32 2.98
C ASN A 163 -11.19 2.81 2.99
N ARG A 164 -10.54 2.35 4.08
CA ARG A 164 -10.20 0.93 4.28
C ARG A 164 -11.40 -0.03 4.27
N GLY A 165 -12.62 0.46 4.56
CA GLY A 165 -13.85 -0.33 4.54
C GLY A 165 -14.60 -0.36 3.18
N PHE A 166 -14.34 0.59 2.29
CA PHE A 166 -15.04 0.72 1.00
C PHE A 166 -14.08 1.01 -0.15
N LYS A 167 -13.00 0.25 -0.28
CA LYS A 167 -11.95 0.45 -1.30
C LYS A 167 -12.47 0.57 -2.74
N TRP A 168 -13.55 -0.13 -3.06
CA TRP A 168 -14.17 -0.06 -4.40
C TRP A 168 -14.80 1.32 -4.67
N LEU A 169 -15.31 2.02 -3.64
CA LEU A 169 -15.79 3.40 -3.78
C LEU A 169 -14.61 4.32 -4.08
N ASP A 170 -13.52 4.22 -3.32
CA ASP A 170 -12.29 4.98 -3.58
C ASP A 170 -11.77 4.71 -4.99
N PHE A 171 -11.65 3.44 -5.38
CA PHE A 171 -11.20 3.05 -6.71
C PHE A 171 -12.06 3.63 -7.86
N MET A 172 -13.36 3.83 -7.65
CA MET A 172 -14.24 4.42 -8.67
C MET A 172 -14.17 5.95 -8.73
N VAL A 173 -13.79 6.62 -7.65
CA VAL A 173 -13.78 8.09 -7.56
C VAL A 173 -12.38 8.69 -7.63
N ASP A 174 -11.35 7.86 -7.46
CA ASP A 174 -9.95 8.23 -7.56
C ASP A 174 -9.47 8.09 -9.01
N PHE A 175 -9.50 9.19 -9.77
CA PHE A 175 -9.10 9.25 -11.18
C PHE A 175 -7.65 9.72 -11.38
N GLY A 176 -6.85 9.82 -10.31
CA GLY A 176 -5.47 10.31 -10.35
C GLY A 176 -5.34 11.82 -10.28
#